data_AF-A0A024H2X1-F1
#
_entry.id   AF-A0A024H2X1-F1
#
_cell.length_a   1.000
_cell.length_b   1.000
_cell.length_c   1.000
_cell.angle_alpha   90.00
_cell.angle_beta   90.00
_cell.angle_gamma   90.00
#
_symmetry.space_group_name_H-M   'P 1'
#
loop_
_entity.id
_entity.type
_entity.pdbx_description
1 polymer ?
#
loop_
_entity_poly.entity_id
_entity_poly.type
_entity_poly.pdbx_seq_one_letter_code
_entity_poly.pdbx_strand_id
1 'polypeptide(L)'
;MSPSSVKPGDIVTVHADDARCNPRYGQDALIQVTVTDAAGLDLIKETSPMNDGGGFTFRFVLPQQASPGEASVEAVPYDLDWCDDTGRNNRVAHPSGMKRASCAARTEPLTVTR
;
A
#
# COMPACT_ATOMS: atom_id res chain seq x y z
N MET A 1 7.99 0.81 15.24
CA MET A 1 7.39 -0.47 15.70
C MET A 1 8.40 -1.57 15.45
N SER A 2 8.47 -2.59 16.29
CA SER A 2 9.25 -3.79 15.93
C SER A 2 8.58 -4.47 14.73
N PRO A 3 9.32 -4.99 13.74
CA PRO A 3 8.72 -5.71 12.63
C PRO A 3 7.88 -6.86 13.18
N SER A 4 6.69 -7.05 12.61
CA SER A 4 5.89 -8.24 12.87
C SER A 4 6.68 -9.47 12.41
N SER A 5 6.67 -10.53 13.23
CA SER A 5 7.31 -11.80 12.91
C SER A 5 6.26 -12.78 12.43
N VAL A 6 6.51 -13.46 11.31
CA VAL A 6 5.59 -14.40 10.65
C VAL A 6 6.34 -15.63 10.12
N LYS A 7 5.62 -16.71 9.87
CA LYS A 7 6.14 -17.92 9.23
C LYS A 7 5.48 -18.16 7.87
N PRO A 8 6.15 -18.84 6.93
CA PRO A 8 5.50 -19.33 5.73
C PRO A 8 4.23 -20.13 6.07
N GLY A 9 3.13 -19.83 5.38
CA GLY A 9 1.79 -20.38 5.66
C GLY A 9 0.94 -19.56 6.65
N ASP A 10 1.50 -18.58 7.36
CA ASP A 10 0.71 -17.70 8.23
C ASP A 10 -0.17 -16.76 7.40
N ILE A 11 -1.32 -16.39 7.98
CA ILE A 11 -2.18 -15.33 7.43
C ILE A 11 -1.70 -13.99 7.96
N VAL A 12 -1.31 -13.10 7.06
CA VAL A 12 -0.91 -11.73 7.37
C VAL A 12 -2.04 -10.78 7.00
N THR A 13 -2.26 -9.77 7.84
CA THR A 13 -3.23 -8.69 7.59
C THR A 13 -2.51 -7.36 7.49
N VAL A 14 -2.65 -6.69 6.34
CA VAL A 14 -2.16 -5.34 6.07
C VAL A 14 -3.37 -4.41 6.10
N HIS A 15 -3.28 -3.31 6.84
CA HIS A 15 -4.37 -2.34 6.90
C HIS A 15 -3.82 -0.94 7.09
N ALA A 16 -4.65 0.04 6.73
CA ALA A 16 -4.45 1.43 7.05
C ALA A 16 -5.81 2.06 7.38
N ASP A 17 -5.79 3.00 8.32
CA ASP A 17 -6.92 3.90 8.56
C ASP A 17 -6.99 4.97 7.47
N ASP A 18 -8.13 5.64 7.38
CA ASP A 18 -8.32 6.78 6.49
C ASP A 18 -7.26 7.88 6.75
N ALA A 19 -6.75 8.44 5.67
CA ALA A 19 -5.82 9.54 5.74
C ALA A 19 -6.52 10.83 6.21
N ARG A 20 -5.86 11.55 7.12
CA ARG A 20 -6.39 12.82 7.67
C ARG A 20 -6.32 14.00 6.69
N CYS A 21 -5.66 13.82 5.55
CA CYS A 21 -5.47 14.86 4.53
C CYS A 21 -6.58 14.91 3.48
N ASN A 22 -7.66 14.12 3.63
CA ASN A 22 -8.80 14.09 2.72
C ASN A 22 -8.39 13.81 1.26
N PRO A 23 -7.83 12.62 0.96
CA PRO A 23 -7.24 12.34 -0.36
C PRO A 23 -8.28 12.26 -1.48
N ARG A 24 -9.49 11.74 -1.21
CA ARG A 24 -10.59 11.61 -2.18
C ARG A 24 -10.26 10.70 -3.37
N TYR A 25 -9.81 9.48 -3.07
CA TYR A 25 -9.44 8.50 -4.10
C TYR A 25 -10.63 7.99 -4.94
N GLY A 26 -11.87 8.24 -4.52
CA GLY A 26 -13.07 7.74 -5.20
C GLY A 26 -13.60 6.44 -4.58
N GLN A 27 -14.83 6.08 -4.95
CA GLN A 27 -15.55 4.94 -4.36
C GLN A 27 -15.05 3.57 -4.84
N ASP A 28 -14.42 3.53 -6.02
CA ASP A 28 -13.87 2.30 -6.62
C ASP A 28 -12.33 2.29 -6.56
N ALA A 29 -11.75 3.04 -5.61
CA ALA A 29 -10.31 3.12 -5.46
C ALA A 29 -9.72 1.74 -5.12
N LEU A 30 -8.51 1.50 -5.62
CA LEU A 30 -7.77 0.27 -5.38
C LEU A 30 -6.45 0.58 -4.69
N ILE A 31 -6.00 -0.34 -3.84
CA ILE A 31 -4.64 -0.39 -3.30
C ILE A 31 -3.91 -1.53 -4.00
N GLN A 32 -2.65 -1.34 -4.36
CA GLN A 32 -1.72 -2.41 -4.70
C GLN A 32 -0.85 -2.73 -3.50
N VAL A 33 -0.81 -4.00 -3.11
CA VAL A 33 0.08 -4.51 -2.07
C VAL A 33 1.15 -5.39 -2.69
N THR A 34 2.41 -5.05 -2.43
CA THR A 34 3.59 -5.82 -2.84
C THR A 34 4.28 -6.38 -1.60
N VAL A 35 4.61 -7.66 -1.61
CA VAL A 35 5.42 -8.31 -0.56
C VAL A 35 6.68 -8.85 -1.20
N THR A 36 7.83 -8.30 -0.82
CA THR A 36 9.14 -8.72 -1.32
C THR A 36 9.89 -9.43 -0.20
N ASP A 37 10.37 -10.65 -0.45
CA ASP A 37 11.07 -11.44 0.55
C ASP A 37 12.54 -11.01 0.75
N ALA A 38 13.23 -11.67 1.69
CA ALA A 38 14.64 -11.37 1.99
C ALA A 38 15.61 -11.67 0.83
N ALA A 39 15.18 -12.45 -0.18
CA ALA A 39 15.96 -12.69 -1.40
C ALA A 39 15.67 -11.64 -2.49
N GLY A 40 14.75 -10.71 -2.25
CA GLY A 40 14.33 -9.69 -3.20
C GLY A 40 13.27 -10.17 -4.20
N LEU A 41 12.61 -11.30 -3.93
CA LEU A 41 11.55 -11.82 -4.79
C LEU A 41 10.18 -11.26 -4.38
N ASP A 42 9.45 -10.69 -5.33
CA ASP A 42 8.05 -10.32 -5.15
C ASP A 42 7.19 -11.59 -5.02
N LEU A 43 6.79 -11.89 -3.79
CA LEU A 43 5.95 -13.04 -3.46
C LEU A 43 4.47 -12.77 -3.70
N ILE A 44 4.05 -11.52 -3.46
CA ILE A 44 2.68 -11.04 -3.63
C ILE A 44 2.75 -9.72 -4.37
N LYS A 45 1.88 -9.54 -5.37
CA LYS A 45 1.65 -8.28 -6.06
C LYS A 45 0.21 -8.25 -6.55
N GLU A 46 -0.68 -7.75 -5.71
CA GLU A 46 -2.13 -7.83 -5.92
C GLU A 46 -2.81 -6.49 -5.67
N THR A 47 -3.98 -6.30 -6.28
CA THR A 47 -4.86 -5.17 -6.00
C THR A 47 -6.01 -5.56 -5.10
N SER A 48 -6.48 -4.63 -4.28
CA SER A 48 -7.61 -4.81 -3.36
C SER A 48 -8.43 -3.53 -3.23
N PRO A 49 -9.72 -3.60 -2.83
CA PRO A 49 -10.51 -2.40 -2.58
C PRO A 49 -9.90 -1.49 -1.52
N MET A 50 -9.94 -0.19 -1.79
CA MET A 50 -9.56 0.90 -0.90
C MET A 50 -10.71 1.92 -0.89
N ASN A 51 -11.00 2.53 0.26
CA ASN A 51 -12.05 3.52 0.34
C ASN A 51 -11.59 4.91 -0.15
N ASP A 52 -12.54 5.84 -0.28
CA ASP A 52 -12.30 7.24 -0.69
C ASP A 52 -11.27 7.98 0.19
N GLY A 53 -11.17 7.59 1.47
CA GLY A 53 -10.23 8.14 2.45
C GLY A 53 -8.85 7.49 2.44
N GLY A 54 -8.62 6.45 1.63
CA GLY A 54 -7.37 5.69 1.58
C GLY A 54 -7.28 4.54 2.58
N GLY A 55 -8.32 4.30 3.37
CA GLY A 55 -8.39 3.16 4.28
C GLY A 55 -8.60 1.85 3.53
N PHE A 56 -7.91 0.79 3.98
CA PHE A 56 -8.04 -0.54 3.39
C PHE A 56 -7.72 -1.65 4.40
N THR A 57 -8.10 -2.87 4.06
CA THR A 57 -7.66 -4.09 4.75
C THR A 57 -7.45 -5.18 3.71
N PHE A 58 -6.25 -5.74 3.68
CA PHE A 58 -5.82 -6.79 2.78
C PHE A 58 -5.27 -7.97 3.58
N ARG A 59 -5.61 -9.20 3.18
CA ARG A 59 -5.17 -10.42 3.83
C ARG A 59 -4.54 -11.35 2.81
N PHE A 60 -3.37 -11.88 3.12
CA PHE A 60 -2.70 -12.88 2.29
C PHE A 60 -2.11 -13.99 3.15
N VAL A 61 -1.91 -15.15 2.54
CA VAL A 61 -1.12 -16.24 3.14
C VAL A 61 0.31 -16.07 2.67
N LEU A 62 1.28 -16.02 3.59
CA LEU A 62 2.68 -15.95 3.20
C LEU A 62 3.07 -17.25 2.47
N PRO A 63 3.57 -17.20 1.22
CA PRO A 63 3.88 -18.41 0.47
C PRO A 63 4.91 -19.30 1.16
N GLN A 64 4.79 -20.62 1.01
CA GLN A 64 5.65 -21.61 1.67
C GLN A 64 7.14 -21.47 1.28
N GLN A 65 7.40 -20.94 0.09
CA GLN A 65 8.75 -20.69 -0.44
C GLN A 65 9.38 -19.38 0.03
N ALA A 66 8.73 -18.60 0.91
CA ALA A 66 9.24 -17.31 1.37
C ALA A 66 10.61 -17.46 2.07
N SER A 67 11.60 -16.68 1.62
CA SER A 67 12.94 -16.72 2.19
C SER A 67 12.94 -16.15 3.62
N PRO A 68 13.51 -16.86 4.62
CA PRO A 68 13.67 -16.32 5.97
C PRO A 68 14.55 -15.07 5.99
N GLY A 69 14.18 -14.07 6.78
CA GLY A 69 14.92 -12.81 6.92
C GLY A 69 14.02 -11.58 6.93
N GLU A 70 14.62 -10.42 6.67
CA GLU A 70 13.90 -9.15 6.54
C GLU A 70 13.25 -9.06 5.16
N ALA A 71 11.93 -9.07 5.16
CA ALA A 71 11.07 -8.84 4.00
C ALA A 71 10.46 -7.43 4.10
N SER A 72 9.89 -6.96 2.99
CA SER A 72 9.17 -5.70 2.92
C SER A 72 7.72 -5.90 2.49
N VAL A 73 6.84 -5.09 3.06
CA VAL A 73 5.45 -4.95 2.62
C VAL A 73 5.25 -3.51 2.20
N GLU A 74 4.91 -3.30 0.94
CA GLU A 74 4.59 -2.00 0.37
C GLU A 74 3.11 -1.95 0.01
N ALA A 75 2.44 -0.86 0.35
CA ALA A 75 1.08 -0.58 -0.09
C ALA A 75 1.02 0.81 -0.73
N VAL A 76 0.52 0.87 -1.97
CA VAL A 76 0.36 2.11 -2.73
C VAL A 76 -1.00 2.16 -3.39
N PRO A 77 -1.69 3.31 -3.46
CA PRO A 77 -2.88 3.42 -4.29
C PRO A 77 -2.57 3.00 -5.73
N TYR A 78 -3.46 2.22 -6.34
CA TYR A 78 -3.27 1.64 -7.66
C TYR A 78 -3.86 2.53 -8.74
N ASP A 79 -3.17 2.60 -9.89
CA ASP A 79 -3.61 3.31 -11.11
C ASP A 79 -4.08 4.75 -10.84
N LEU A 80 -3.38 5.44 -9.95
CA LEU A 80 -3.62 6.87 -9.73
C LEU A 80 -3.31 7.63 -11.00
N ASP A 81 -4.33 8.28 -11.57
CA ASP A 81 -4.10 9.37 -12.51
C ASP A 81 -3.42 10.49 -11.72
N TRP A 82 -2.09 10.54 -11.82
CA TRP A 82 -1.17 11.44 -11.11
C TRP A 82 -1.58 12.93 -11.24
N CYS A 83 -2.53 13.26 -12.12
CA CYS A 83 -3.08 14.60 -12.28
C CYS A 83 -4.04 15.10 -11.16
N ASP A 84 -4.39 14.34 -10.10
CA ASP A 84 -5.35 14.82 -9.06
C ASP A 84 -4.92 14.64 -7.59
N ASP A 85 -3.64 14.42 -7.28
CA ASP A 85 -3.19 14.16 -5.88
C ASP A 85 -2.88 15.43 -5.05
N THR A 86 -3.77 16.43 -5.07
CA THR A 86 -3.74 17.51 -4.07
C THR A 86 -4.88 17.45 -3.07
N GLY A 87 -5.47 16.29 -2.76
CA GLY A 87 -6.50 16.17 -1.70
C GLY A 87 -7.67 17.19 -1.81
N ARG A 88 -7.85 17.72 -3.01
CA ARG A 88 -8.82 18.72 -3.44
C ARG A 88 -9.06 18.41 -4.90
N ASN A 89 -10.23 17.83 -5.17
CA ASN A 89 -10.93 17.81 -6.45
C ASN A 89 -10.43 18.89 -7.44
N ASN A 90 -9.43 18.57 -8.28
CA ASN A 90 -8.88 19.51 -9.25
C ASN A 90 -9.61 19.47 -10.60
N ARG A 91 -10.94 19.34 -10.59
CA ARG A 91 -11.80 19.68 -11.73
C ARG A 91 -11.84 21.19 -12.05
N VAL A 92 -10.76 21.92 -11.74
CA VAL A 92 -10.63 23.36 -11.97
C VAL A 92 -10.11 23.58 -13.39
N ALA A 93 -10.92 24.18 -14.24
CA ALA A 93 -10.43 24.74 -15.49
C ALA A 93 -9.39 25.85 -15.18
N HIS A 94 -8.16 25.68 -15.69
CA HIS A 94 -7.00 26.61 -15.59
C HIS A 94 -6.24 26.63 -14.25
N PRO A 95 -5.46 25.59 -13.92
CA PRO A 95 -4.64 25.60 -12.73
C PRO A 95 -3.32 26.36 -12.93
N SER A 96 -3.12 27.46 -12.21
CA SER A 96 -1.81 28.06 -12.01
C SER A 96 -1.41 27.93 -10.53
N GLY A 97 -0.21 27.45 -10.26
CA GLY A 97 0.36 27.40 -8.90
C GLY A 97 0.27 26.07 -8.14
N MET A 98 -0.02 24.94 -8.79
CA MET A 98 0.02 23.62 -8.11
C MET A 98 1.45 23.22 -7.72
N LYS A 99 1.60 22.60 -6.54
CA LYS A 99 2.84 21.98 -6.06
C LYS A 99 2.56 20.56 -5.58
N ARG A 100 3.52 19.66 -5.81
CA ARG A 100 3.47 18.24 -5.42
C ARG A 100 3.36 18.10 -3.89
N ALA A 101 2.28 17.51 -3.39
CA ALA A 101 2.07 17.28 -1.95
C ALA A 101 2.62 15.92 -1.46
N SER A 102 2.93 14.98 -2.38
CA SER A 102 3.55 13.66 -2.16
C SER A 102 2.64 12.56 -1.58
N CYS A 103 2.61 11.41 -2.25
CA CYS A 103 2.24 10.10 -1.68
C CYS A 103 3.46 9.18 -1.81
N ALA A 104 4.42 9.31 -0.89
CA ALA A 104 5.55 8.37 -0.85
C ALA A 104 4.99 6.99 -0.48
N ALA A 105 5.39 5.96 -1.24
CA ALA A 105 5.02 4.59 -0.93
C ALA A 105 5.43 4.26 0.51
N ARG A 106 4.49 3.71 1.29
CA ARG A 106 4.79 3.29 2.66
C ARG A 106 5.23 1.84 2.63
N THR A 107 6.50 1.63 2.91
CA THR A 107 7.11 0.31 3.08
C THR A 107 7.29 0.01 4.56
N GLU A 108 6.73 -1.10 5.03
CA GLU A 108 6.91 -1.58 6.40
C GLU A 108 7.69 -2.90 6.42
N PRO A 109 8.60 -3.09 7.39
CA PRO A 109 9.39 -4.31 7.50
C PRO A 109 8.55 -5.47 8.06
N LEU A 110 8.81 -6.67 7.55
CA LEU A 110 8.22 -7.93 7.99
C LEU A 110 9.35 -8.95 8.21
N THR A 111 9.43 -9.57 9.39
CA THR A 111 10.44 -10.61 9.64
C THR A 111 9.86 -11.98 9.34
N VAL A 112 10.41 -12.67 8.34
CA VAL A 112 10.06 -14.05 8.02
C VAL A 112 10.95 -15.00 8.82
N THR A 113 10.32 -15.85 9.62
CA THR A 113 10.97 -16.87 10.44
C THR A 113 10.76 -18.26 9.87
N ARG A 114 11.57 -19.22 10.32
CA ARG A 114 11.43 -20.64 9.96
C ARG A 114 10.27 -21.32 10.68
#